data_AF-A0A0C9MLZ3-F1
#
_entry.id   AF-A0A0C9MLZ3-F1
#
_cell.length_a   1.000
_cell.length_b   1.000
_cell.length_c   1.000
_cell.angle_alpha   90.00
_cell.angle_beta   90.00
_cell.angle_gamma   90.00
#
_symmetry.space_group_name_H-M   'P 1'
#
loop_
_entity.id
_entity.type
_entity.pdbx_description
1 polymer ?
#
loop_
_entity_poly.entity_id
_entity_poly.type
_entity_poly.pdbx_seq_one_letter_code
_entity_poly.pdbx_strand_id
1 'polypeptide(L)'
;MPPQTKSKNTRVYGLQKNYKYKGWLDSVLNNPKPSLDYFKFADTFKSNQSVTNCHYNDLLQTLSNGQSNKLTKIVSIAKSLFDVRNDVKSEFGEKYATYWEQRDESDMQRTLRIQNQRTIKRLNQITNNEIAHNLDTVPNETAGKSGEVNESEEENWTESGAESDAESGTEVALRQTANLASDEVGRLQIIDLSSTTALDILKLEIPIDQ
;
A
#
# COMPACT_ATOMS: atom_id res chain seq x y z
N MET A 1 -44.38 -10.19 24.65
CA MET A 1 -43.22 -10.66 23.86
C MET A 1 -43.26 -10.00 22.49
N PRO A 2 -42.16 -9.43 21.97
CA PRO A 2 -42.09 -9.04 20.57
C PRO A 2 -42.10 -10.30 19.69
N PRO A 3 -42.73 -10.28 18.50
CA PRO A 3 -42.76 -11.44 17.63
C PRO A 3 -41.37 -11.69 17.04
N GLN A 4 -40.82 -12.89 17.27
CA GLN A 4 -39.63 -13.33 16.54
C GLN A 4 -39.99 -13.55 15.07
N THR A 5 -39.69 -12.54 14.24
CA THR A 5 -39.75 -12.63 12.78
C THR A 5 -38.72 -13.66 12.31
N LYS A 6 -39.18 -14.91 12.12
CA LYS A 6 -38.36 -15.97 11.50
C LYS A 6 -37.88 -15.49 10.14
N SER A 7 -36.61 -15.10 10.04
CA SER A 7 -35.96 -14.77 8.78
C SER A 7 -36.10 -15.98 7.85
N LYS A 8 -36.90 -15.84 6.79
CA LYS A 8 -36.93 -16.81 5.70
C LYS A 8 -35.67 -16.60 4.88
N ASN A 9 -34.61 -17.34 5.24
CA ASN A 9 -33.34 -17.30 4.53
C ASN A 9 -33.57 -17.51 3.03
N THR A 10 -33.11 -16.56 2.21
CA THR A 10 -33.31 -16.62 0.75
C THR A 10 -32.38 -17.68 0.18
N ARG A 11 -32.90 -18.88 -0.07
CA ARG A 11 -32.10 -20.00 -0.60
C ARG A 11 -31.78 -19.78 -2.08
N VAL A 12 -30.50 -19.94 -2.42
CA VAL A 12 -29.96 -19.83 -3.79
C VAL A 12 -29.71 -21.22 -4.37
N TYR A 13 -30.09 -21.42 -5.62
CA TYR A 13 -29.79 -22.63 -6.41
C TYR A 13 -28.75 -22.33 -7.50
N GLY A 14 -28.15 -23.35 -8.11
CA GLY A 14 -27.20 -23.20 -9.23
C GLY A 14 -25.78 -22.73 -8.88
N LEU A 15 -25.56 -22.08 -7.73
CA LEU A 15 -24.21 -21.72 -7.26
C LEU A 15 -23.37 -22.96 -6.89
N GLN A 16 -22.08 -22.93 -7.22
CA GLN A 16 -21.13 -23.95 -6.76
C GLN A 16 -21.02 -23.95 -5.23
N LYS A 17 -20.87 -25.15 -4.63
CA LYS A 17 -20.83 -25.33 -3.16
C LYS A 17 -19.68 -24.56 -2.49
N ASN A 18 -18.57 -24.38 -3.20
CA ASN A 18 -17.35 -23.69 -2.80
C ASN A 18 -17.27 -22.24 -3.33
N TYR A 19 -18.39 -21.61 -3.72
CA TYR A 19 -18.38 -20.23 -4.20
C TYR A 19 -17.74 -19.28 -3.17
N LYS A 20 -16.61 -18.68 -3.55
CA LYS A 20 -15.71 -17.89 -2.67
C LYS A 20 -16.42 -16.77 -1.91
N TYR A 21 -17.45 -16.17 -2.50
CA TYR A 21 -18.18 -15.02 -1.95
C TYR A 21 -19.55 -15.40 -1.36
N LYS A 22 -19.76 -16.68 -1.03
CA LYS A 22 -21.03 -17.18 -0.48
C LYS A 22 -21.44 -16.45 0.81
N GLY A 23 -20.51 -16.19 1.73
CA GLY A 23 -20.81 -15.46 2.97
C GLY A 23 -21.29 -14.02 2.73
N TRP A 24 -20.75 -13.34 1.72
CA TRP A 24 -21.24 -12.02 1.28
C TRP A 24 -22.64 -12.13 0.69
N LEU A 25 -22.88 -13.11 -0.19
CA LEU A 25 -24.19 -13.31 -0.83
C LEU A 25 -25.28 -13.67 0.20
N ASP A 26 -24.99 -14.58 1.13
CA ASP A 26 -25.89 -14.96 2.21
C ASP A 26 -26.17 -13.75 3.14
N SER A 27 -25.19 -12.88 3.40
CA SER A 27 -25.41 -11.62 4.13
C SER A 27 -26.34 -10.66 3.36
N VAL A 28 -26.03 -10.40 2.09
CA VAL A 28 -26.80 -9.50 1.22
C VAL A 28 -28.26 -9.94 1.08
N LEU A 29 -28.52 -11.23 0.87
CA LEU A 29 -29.86 -11.75 0.59
C LEU A 29 -30.75 -11.94 1.83
N ASN A 30 -30.17 -11.91 3.04
CA ASN A 30 -30.88 -12.06 4.30
C ASN A 30 -31.03 -10.73 5.07
N ASN A 31 -30.53 -9.62 4.52
CA ASN A 31 -30.82 -8.27 5.02
C ASN A 31 -32.32 -7.92 4.89
N PRO A 32 -32.86 -7.01 5.73
CA PRO A 32 -34.26 -6.58 5.67
C PRO A 32 -34.66 -5.97 4.31
N LYS A 33 -33.72 -5.25 3.68
CA LYS A 33 -33.82 -4.72 2.31
C LYS A 33 -32.66 -5.29 1.48
N PRO A 34 -32.81 -6.49 0.90
CA PRO A 34 -31.74 -7.13 0.16
C PRO A 34 -31.52 -6.44 -1.20
N SER A 35 -30.28 -6.07 -1.49
CA SER A 35 -29.87 -5.48 -2.78
C SER A 35 -28.52 -6.07 -3.22
N LEU A 36 -28.48 -6.66 -4.40
CA LEU A 36 -27.22 -6.98 -5.06
C LEU A 36 -26.64 -5.65 -5.56
N ASP A 37 -25.77 -5.06 -4.74
CA ASP A 37 -25.11 -3.79 -5.00
C ASP A 37 -23.74 -4.03 -5.64
N TYR A 38 -23.48 -3.36 -6.75
CA TYR A 38 -22.26 -3.55 -7.54
C TYR A 38 -21.01 -3.10 -6.78
N PHE A 39 -21.05 -1.96 -6.09
CA PHE A 39 -19.90 -1.39 -5.41
C PHE A 39 -19.47 -2.27 -4.23
N LYS A 40 -20.42 -2.70 -3.40
CA LYS A 40 -20.18 -3.67 -2.32
C LYS A 40 -19.69 -5.02 -2.85
N PHE A 41 -20.12 -5.43 -4.04
CA PHE A 41 -19.53 -6.60 -4.70
C PHE A 41 -18.07 -6.34 -5.09
N ALA A 42 -17.77 -5.22 -5.76
CA ALA A 42 -16.42 -4.85 -6.20
C ALA A 42 -15.41 -4.71 -5.04
N ASP A 43 -15.84 -4.14 -3.92
CA ASP A 43 -15.05 -4.00 -2.68
C ASP A 43 -14.78 -5.34 -1.99
N THR A 44 -15.72 -6.29 -2.09
CA THR A 44 -15.57 -7.65 -1.58
C THR A 44 -14.70 -8.49 -2.52
N PHE A 45 -14.87 -8.30 -3.83
CA PHE A 45 -14.22 -9.09 -4.88
C PHE A 45 -12.72 -8.76 -5.00
N LYS A 46 -12.36 -7.48 -4.86
CA LYS A 46 -10.98 -6.94 -4.84
C LYS A 46 -10.15 -7.30 -6.08
N SER A 47 -10.73 -7.14 -7.27
CA SER A 47 -10.04 -7.26 -8.57
C SER A 47 -10.25 -6.01 -9.42
N ASN A 48 -9.65 -5.97 -10.61
CA ASN A 48 -9.82 -4.89 -11.58
C ASN A 48 -11.26 -4.81 -12.14
N GLN A 49 -11.56 -3.71 -12.83
CA GLN A 49 -12.87 -3.42 -13.40
C GLN A 49 -13.41 -4.54 -14.28
N SER A 50 -12.62 -5.01 -15.26
CA SER A 50 -13.06 -6.00 -16.26
C SER A 50 -13.44 -7.34 -15.63
N VAL A 51 -12.56 -7.88 -14.78
CA VAL A 51 -12.79 -9.17 -14.10
C VAL A 51 -13.96 -9.06 -13.12
N THR A 52 -14.09 -7.93 -12.42
CA THR A 52 -15.23 -7.65 -11.52
C THR A 52 -16.56 -7.59 -12.30
N ASN A 53 -16.58 -6.93 -13.45
CA ASN A 53 -17.76 -6.86 -14.34
C ASN A 53 -18.21 -8.24 -14.81
N CYS A 54 -17.28 -9.07 -15.29
CA CYS A 54 -17.58 -10.43 -15.74
C CYS A 54 -18.22 -11.25 -14.62
N HIS A 55 -17.56 -11.35 -13.46
CA HIS A 55 -18.10 -12.15 -12.35
C HIS A 55 -19.40 -11.61 -11.77
N TYR A 56 -19.62 -10.30 -11.80
CA TYR A 56 -20.90 -9.72 -11.38
C TYR A 56 -22.02 -10.09 -12.36
N ASN A 57 -21.78 -10.02 -13.67
CA ASN A 57 -22.74 -10.43 -14.69
C ASN A 57 -23.04 -11.93 -14.61
N ASP A 58 -22.02 -12.78 -14.46
CA ASP A 58 -22.18 -14.24 -14.30
C ASP A 58 -23.00 -14.59 -13.05
N LEU A 59 -22.77 -13.87 -11.95
CA LEU A 59 -23.57 -13.99 -10.73
C LEU A 59 -25.03 -13.62 -11.02
N LEU A 60 -25.30 -12.46 -11.64
CA LEU A 60 -26.66 -12.04 -11.98
C LEU A 60 -27.37 -13.04 -12.92
N GLN A 61 -26.66 -13.61 -13.90
CA GLN A 61 -27.22 -14.67 -14.75
C GLN A 61 -27.56 -15.93 -13.95
N THR A 62 -26.65 -16.39 -13.09
CA THR A 62 -26.87 -17.56 -12.24
C THR A 62 -28.05 -17.37 -11.28
N LEU A 63 -28.19 -16.16 -10.71
CA LEU A 63 -29.29 -15.79 -9.83
C LEU A 63 -30.60 -15.41 -10.57
N SER A 64 -30.58 -15.30 -11.90
CA SER A 64 -31.80 -15.14 -12.70
C SER A 64 -32.52 -16.48 -12.92
N ASN A 65 -31.76 -17.56 -13.04
CA ASN A 65 -32.25 -18.87 -13.49
C ASN A 65 -32.65 -19.77 -12.31
N GLY A 66 -33.85 -20.34 -12.36
CA GLY A 66 -34.31 -21.36 -11.39
C GLY A 66 -34.47 -20.88 -9.93
N GLN A 67 -34.55 -19.57 -9.71
CA GLN A 67 -34.66 -18.97 -8.38
C GLN A 67 -36.10 -18.66 -7.96
N SER A 68 -36.28 -18.27 -6.70
CA SER A 68 -37.57 -17.73 -6.22
C SER A 68 -37.89 -16.36 -6.83
N ASN A 69 -39.17 -16.07 -7.06
CA ASN A 69 -39.65 -14.79 -7.60
C ASN A 69 -39.13 -13.55 -6.84
N LYS A 70 -38.86 -13.66 -5.54
CA LYS A 70 -38.24 -12.59 -4.74
C LYS A 70 -36.81 -12.31 -5.22
N LEU A 71 -36.00 -13.36 -5.38
CA LEU A 71 -34.62 -13.27 -5.82
C LEU A 71 -34.53 -12.78 -7.27
N THR A 72 -35.35 -13.33 -8.18
CA THR A 72 -35.41 -12.88 -9.58
C THR A 72 -35.75 -11.39 -9.70
N LYS A 73 -36.64 -10.85 -8.85
CA LYS A 73 -36.91 -9.40 -8.81
C LYS A 73 -35.70 -8.58 -8.36
N ILE A 74 -35.00 -8.99 -7.30
CA ILE A 74 -33.79 -8.31 -6.81
C ILE A 74 -32.70 -8.29 -7.90
N VAL A 75 -32.52 -9.43 -8.57
CA VAL A 75 -31.55 -9.62 -9.65
C VAL A 75 -31.90 -8.78 -10.88
N SER A 76 -33.18 -8.70 -11.24
CA SER A 76 -33.65 -7.86 -12.36
C SER A 76 -33.34 -6.38 -12.12
N ILE A 77 -33.58 -5.86 -10.91
CA ILE A 77 -33.27 -4.46 -10.53
C ILE A 77 -31.75 -4.22 -10.57
N ALA A 78 -30.96 -5.14 -10.00
CA ALA A 78 -29.51 -5.05 -10.01
C ALA A 78 -28.91 -5.12 -11.42
N LYS A 79 -29.52 -5.92 -12.29
CA LYS A 79 -29.16 -6.01 -13.71
C LYS A 79 -29.50 -4.73 -14.47
N SER A 80 -30.72 -4.19 -14.32
CA SER A 80 -31.09 -2.94 -15.00
C SER A 80 -30.22 -1.75 -14.59
N LEU A 81 -29.78 -1.69 -13.33
CA LEU A 81 -28.80 -0.69 -12.88
C LEU A 81 -27.42 -0.93 -13.51
N PHE A 82 -26.95 -2.18 -13.53
CA PHE A 82 -25.65 -2.51 -14.12
C PHE A 82 -25.60 -2.36 -15.64
N ASP A 83 -26.71 -2.54 -16.34
CA ASP A 83 -26.79 -2.36 -17.80
C ASP A 83 -26.62 -0.89 -18.21
N VAL A 84 -27.00 0.08 -17.36
CA VAL A 84 -26.77 1.52 -17.60
C VAL A 84 -25.40 2.04 -17.13
N ARG A 85 -24.47 1.17 -16.68
CA ARG A 85 -23.15 1.57 -16.16
C ARG A 85 -22.28 2.43 -17.08
N ASN A 86 -22.50 2.33 -18.40
CA ASN A 86 -21.78 3.10 -19.41
C ASN A 86 -22.48 4.43 -19.77
N ASP A 87 -23.71 4.67 -19.27
CA ASP A 87 -24.41 5.93 -19.46
C ASP A 87 -24.01 6.92 -18.36
N VAL A 88 -23.04 7.77 -18.68
CA VAL A 88 -22.55 8.88 -17.85
C VAL A 88 -23.62 9.94 -17.52
N LYS A 89 -24.81 9.89 -18.15
CA LYS A 89 -25.95 10.74 -17.76
C LYS A 89 -26.80 10.12 -16.65
N SER A 90 -26.57 8.85 -16.32
CA SER A 90 -27.24 8.16 -15.22
C SER A 90 -26.44 8.31 -13.92
N GLU A 91 -27.12 8.52 -12.79
CA GLU A 91 -26.50 8.59 -11.46
C GLU A 91 -25.67 7.32 -11.15
N PHE A 92 -26.08 6.16 -11.68
CA PHE A 92 -25.33 4.92 -11.53
C PHE A 92 -24.06 4.90 -12.39
N GLY A 93 -24.12 5.36 -13.66
CA GLY A 93 -22.98 5.41 -14.56
C GLY A 93 -21.92 6.43 -14.13
N GLU A 94 -22.34 7.60 -13.62
CA GLU A 94 -21.44 8.58 -12.99
C GLU A 94 -20.70 7.96 -11.80
N LYS A 95 -21.43 7.40 -10.82
CA LYS A 95 -20.85 6.70 -9.66
C LYS A 95 -19.96 5.54 -10.07
N TYR A 96 -20.31 4.82 -11.13
CA TYR A 96 -19.54 3.71 -11.68
C TYR A 96 -18.20 4.19 -12.25
N ALA A 97 -18.20 5.27 -13.03
CA ALA A 97 -16.98 5.87 -13.57
C ALA A 97 -16.05 6.37 -12.44
N THR A 98 -16.58 7.21 -11.54
CA THR A 98 -15.82 7.78 -10.41
C THR A 98 -15.25 6.69 -9.48
N TYR A 99 -16.01 5.62 -9.21
CA TYR A 99 -15.52 4.51 -8.39
C TYR A 99 -14.27 3.84 -8.97
N TRP A 100 -14.24 3.58 -10.27
CA TRP A 100 -13.11 2.93 -10.91
C TRP A 100 -11.92 3.87 -11.08
N GLU A 101 -12.16 5.15 -11.44
CA GLU A 101 -11.13 6.18 -11.50
C GLU A 101 -10.40 6.38 -10.15
N GLN A 102 -11.15 6.58 -9.05
CA GLN A 102 -10.56 6.72 -7.71
C GLN A 102 -9.76 5.48 -7.27
N ARG A 103 -10.22 4.31 -7.70
CA ARG A 103 -9.62 3.03 -7.32
C ARG A 103 -8.34 2.74 -8.10
N ASP A 104 -8.34 3.00 -9.41
CA ASP A 104 -7.16 2.85 -10.26
C ASP A 104 -6.06 3.87 -9.86
N GLU A 105 -6.44 5.12 -9.55
CA GLU A 105 -5.54 6.12 -8.97
C GLU A 105 -4.94 5.64 -7.63
N SER A 106 -5.77 5.09 -6.74
CA SER A 106 -5.31 4.56 -5.44
C SER A 106 -4.33 3.38 -5.60
N ASP A 107 -4.59 2.46 -6.53
CA ASP A 107 -3.72 1.32 -6.81
C ASP A 107 -2.42 1.76 -7.54
N MET A 108 -2.47 2.81 -8.37
CA MET A 108 -1.29 3.44 -8.98
C MET A 108 -0.40 4.11 -7.92
N GLN A 109 -0.96 4.97 -7.06
CA GLN A 109 -0.21 5.62 -5.96
C GLN A 109 0.43 4.58 -5.03
N ARG A 110 -0.29 3.50 -4.72
CA ARG A 110 0.25 2.39 -3.93
C ARG A 110 1.42 1.70 -4.63
N THR A 111 1.32 1.48 -5.94
CA THR A 111 2.38 0.86 -6.74
C THR A 111 3.63 1.73 -6.78
N LEU A 112 3.49 3.04 -7.01
CA LEU A 112 4.58 4.01 -6.96
C LEU A 112 5.27 4.02 -5.59
N ARG A 113 4.52 4.05 -4.48
CA ARG A 113 5.09 3.97 -3.12
C ARG A 113 5.92 2.70 -2.90
N ILE A 114 5.43 1.55 -3.35
CA ILE A 114 6.15 0.26 -3.23
C ILE A 114 7.41 0.25 -4.11
N GLN A 115 7.37 0.83 -5.32
CA GLN A 115 8.53 0.96 -6.18
C GLN A 115 9.59 1.88 -5.56
N ASN A 116 9.19 3.06 -5.07
CA ASN A 116 10.10 4.00 -4.42
C ASN A 116 10.79 3.38 -3.19
N GLN A 117 10.05 2.68 -2.32
CA GLN A 117 10.62 1.95 -1.19
C GLN A 117 11.66 0.89 -1.62
N ARG A 118 11.40 0.16 -2.71
CA ARG A 118 12.35 -0.83 -3.27
C ARG A 118 13.60 -0.15 -3.84
N THR A 119 13.45 0.99 -4.51
CA THR A 119 14.56 1.77 -5.06
C THR A 119 15.45 2.32 -3.94
N ILE A 120 14.87 2.96 -2.91
CA ILE A 120 15.60 3.43 -1.73
C ILE A 120 16.38 2.28 -1.07
N LYS A 121 15.73 1.13 -0.86
CA LYS A 121 16.41 -0.05 -0.29
C LYS A 121 17.61 -0.52 -1.14
N ARG A 122 17.48 -0.50 -2.47
CA ARG A 122 18.58 -0.87 -3.39
C ARG A 122 19.72 0.15 -3.36
N LEU A 123 19.41 1.44 -3.35
CA LEU A 123 20.41 2.50 -3.23
C LEU A 123 21.22 2.36 -1.94
N ASN A 124 20.54 2.22 -0.79
CA ASN A 124 21.21 1.99 0.49
C ASN A 124 22.09 0.72 0.49
N GLN A 125 21.68 -0.34 -0.20
CA GLN A 125 22.51 -1.55 -0.36
C GLN A 125 23.76 -1.28 -1.22
N ILE A 126 23.64 -0.53 -2.31
CA ILE A 126 24.76 -0.15 -3.17
C ILE A 126 25.73 0.73 -2.39
N THR A 127 25.25 1.81 -1.77
CA THR A 127 26.07 2.73 -0.95
C THR A 127 26.78 2.02 0.19
N ASN A 128 26.10 1.11 0.92
CA ASN A 128 26.76 0.34 1.98
C ASN A 128 27.84 -0.61 1.44
N ASN A 129 27.62 -1.23 0.27
CA ASN A 129 28.62 -2.08 -0.36
C ASN A 129 29.83 -1.27 -0.85
N GLU A 130 29.61 -0.06 -1.38
CA GLU A 130 30.68 0.86 -1.80
C GLU A 130 31.48 1.38 -0.60
N ILE A 131 30.82 1.71 0.51
CA ILE A 131 31.49 2.08 1.78
C ILE A 131 32.35 0.92 2.30
N ALA A 132 31.81 -0.30 2.32
CA ALA A 132 32.55 -1.49 2.76
C ALA A 132 33.76 -1.78 1.86
N HIS A 133 33.57 -1.75 0.54
CA HIS A 133 34.66 -1.92 -0.42
C HIS A 133 35.75 -0.85 -0.22
N ASN A 134 35.36 0.41 -0.04
CA ASN A 134 36.30 1.51 0.17
C ASN A 134 37.10 1.32 1.46
N LEU A 135 36.45 0.90 2.56
CA LEU A 135 37.12 0.56 3.83
C LEU A 135 38.14 -0.58 3.67
N ASP A 136 37.78 -1.66 2.96
CA ASP A 136 38.68 -2.78 2.68
C ASP A 136 39.88 -2.38 1.78
N THR A 137 39.73 -1.33 0.97
CA THR A 137 40.79 -0.82 0.08
C THR A 137 41.67 0.28 0.68
N VAL A 138 41.39 0.81 1.88
CA VAL A 138 42.30 1.72 2.58
C VAL A 138 43.47 0.89 3.16
N PRO A 139 44.72 1.06 2.69
CA PRO A 139 45.84 0.37 3.29
C PRO A 139 46.06 0.94 4.70
N ASN A 140 46.33 0.07 5.66
CA ASN A 140 46.62 0.45 7.04
C ASN A 140 48.03 1.06 7.17
N GLU A 141 48.22 2.29 6.66
CA GLU A 141 49.49 3.02 6.70
C GLU A 141 49.79 3.68 8.06
N THR A 142 48.98 3.43 9.09
CA THR A 142 49.27 3.81 10.49
C THR A 142 50.08 2.74 11.26
N ALA A 143 50.86 1.93 10.53
CA ALA A 143 51.90 1.07 11.09
C ALA A 143 53.28 1.77 11.12
N GLY A 144 53.40 2.87 11.87
CA GLY A 144 54.71 3.35 12.33
C GLY A 144 54.96 4.86 12.31
N LYS A 145 54.69 5.52 13.45
CA LYS A 145 55.75 6.25 14.15
C LYS A 145 55.44 6.40 15.64
N SER A 146 56.25 5.77 16.48
CA SER A 146 56.30 6.08 17.91
C SER A 146 56.81 7.51 18.07
N GLY A 147 56.06 8.33 18.81
CA GLY A 147 56.43 9.69 19.19
C GLY A 147 56.01 9.93 20.64
N GLU A 148 56.97 10.31 21.47
CA GLU A 148 56.88 10.34 22.93
C GLU A 148 55.61 11.00 23.49
N VAL A 149 54.92 10.26 24.35
CA VAL A 149 53.98 10.82 25.33
C VAL A 149 54.80 11.57 26.38
N ASN A 150 54.43 12.82 26.66
CA ASN A 150 54.96 13.56 27.79
C ASN A 150 53.84 13.69 28.84
N GLU A 151 54.12 13.24 30.05
CA GLU A 151 53.16 13.14 31.16
C GLU A 151 52.92 14.49 31.85
N SER A 152 51.69 14.69 32.35
CA SER A 152 51.46 15.45 33.59
C SER A 152 50.07 15.16 34.18
N GLU A 153 50.04 14.25 35.17
CA GLU A 153 49.26 14.32 36.44
C GLU A 153 47.71 14.40 36.35
N GLU A 154 47.00 13.30 36.65
CA GLU A 154 46.36 12.96 37.97
C GLU A 154 45.21 13.92 38.35
N GLU A 155 43.93 13.53 38.49
CA GLU A 155 43.29 12.60 39.45
C GLU A 155 41.82 12.25 39.00
N ASN A 156 41.07 11.23 39.47
CA ASN A 156 41.35 9.90 40.07
C ASN A 156 40.01 9.08 40.26
N TRP A 157 40.07 7.86 40.84
CA TRP A 157 39.03 7.05 41.56
C TRP A 157 37.54 7.02 41.05
N THR A 158 36.86 5.87 40.77
CA THR A 158 37.24 4.44 40.67
C THR A 158 36.10 3.54 40.13
N GLU A 159 36.46 2.32 39.64
CA GLU A 159 35.90 0.98 40.00
C GLU A 159 34.36 0.77 40.09
N SER A 160 33.71 -0.26 39.54
CA SER A 160 34.10 -1.51 38.85
C SER A 160 32.89 -2.08 38.09
N GLY A 161 33.10 -3.07 37.22
CA GLY A 161 32.01 -3.89 36.68
C GLY A 161 32.29 -4.39 35.28
N ALA A 162 33.05 -5.49 35.16
CA ALA A 162 33.24 -6.15 33.87
C ALA A 162 32.00 -6.98 33.51
N GLU A 163 31.35 -6.65 32.40
CA GLU A 163 30.68 -7.64 31.55
C GLU A 163 30.65 -7.11 30.12
N SER A 164 30.73 -8.02 29.14
CA SER A 164 31.00 -7.68 27.75
C SER A 164 29.74 -7.25 27.00
N ASP A 165 29.79 -6.09 26.37
CA ASP A 165 29.05 -5.85 25.13
C ASP A 165 29.98 -5.20 24.11
N ALA A 166 30.22 -5.91 23.01
CA ALA A 166 30.88 -5.35 21.85
C ALA A 166 29.86 -4.46 21.11
N GLU A 167 29.79 -3.19 21.51
CA GLU A 167 28.98 -2.17 20.82
C GLU A 167 29.50 -2.05 19.38
N SER A 168 28.84 -2.80 18.47
CA SER A 168 29.27 -2.95 17.09
C SER A 168 29.36 -1.56 16.46
N GLY A 169 30.51 -1.22 15.86
CA GLY A 169 30.76 0.12 15.29
C GLY A 169 29.72 0.58 14.26
N THR A 170 28.91 -0.35 13.73
CA THR A 170 27.69 -0.06 12.98
C THR A 170 26.67 0.80 13.74
N GLU A 171 26.48 0.62 15.05
CA GLU A 171 25.51 1.41 15.83
C GLU A 171 26.03 2.83 16.06
N VAL A 172 27.33 2.99 16.34
CA VAL A 172 27.97 4.31 16.46
C VAL A 172 27.91 5.06 15.13
N ALA A 173 28.20 4.40 14.00
CA ALA A 173 28.07 4.98 12.66
C ALA A 173 26.61 5.35 12.33
N LEU A 174 25.64 4.49 12.65
CA LEU A 174 24.22 4.80 12.46
C LEU A 174 23.77 5.99 13.31
N ARG A 175 24.20 6.09 14.58
CA ARG A 175 23.93 7.25 15.45
C ARG A 175 24.59 8.54 14.95
N GLN A 176 25.78 8.46 14.36
CA GLN A 176 26.43 9.62 13.73
C GLN A 176 25.64 10.07 12.48
N THR A 177 25.27 9.16 11.58
CA THR A 177 24.48 9.52 10.38
C THR A 177 23.09 10.07 10.71
N ALA A 178 22.45 9.59 11.78
CA ALA A 178 21.16 10.09 12.24
C ALA A 178 21.19 11.51 12.84
N ASN A 179 22.36 12.00 13.22
CA ASN A 179 22.57 13.33 13.81
C ASN A 179 23.20 14.35 12.84
N LEU A 180 23.46 13.99 11.58
CA LEU A 180 23.90 14.95 10.58
C LEU A 180 22.75 15.91 10.25
N ALA A 181 22.97 17.21 10.42
CA ALA A 181 22.01 18.22 10.03
C ALA A 181 21.73 18.14 8.52
N SER A 182 20.50 18.46 8.11
CA SER A 182 20.05 18.41 6.71
C SER A 182 20.98 19.16 5.74
N ASP A 183 21.67 20.18 6.26
CA ASP A 183 22.60 21.06 5.56
C ASP A 183 23.85 20.32 5.04
N GLU A 184 24.29 19.24 5.69
CA GLU A 184 25.42 18.44 5.21
C GLU A 184 25.02 17.39 4.17
N VAL A 185 23.76 16.94 4.19
CA VAL A 185 23.20 16.07 3.14
C VAL A 185 23.17 16.80 1.79
N GLY A 186 23.09 18.14 1.80
CA GLY A 186 23.15 18.99 0.59
C GLY A 186 24.46 18.94 -0.20
N ARG A 187 25.52 18.29 0.32
CA ARG A 187 26.75 18.00 -0.45
C ARG A 187 26.61 16.79 -1.36
N LEU A 188 25.69 15.87 -1.05
CA LEU A 188 25.28 14.81 -1.96
C LEU A 188 24.21 15.42 -2.90
N GLN A 189 24.35 15.22 -4.21
CA GLN A 189 23.37 15.69 -5.21
C GLN A 189 22.09 14.83 -5.21
N ILE A 190 21.56 14.52 -4.03
CA ILE A 190 20.34 13.77 -3.81
C ILE A 190 19.18 14.78 -3.83
N ILE A 191 18.55 14.91 -5.00
CA ILE A 191 17.33 15.70 -5.14
C ILE A 191 16.21 14.94 -4.41
N ASP A 192 15.77 15.46 -3.27
CA ASP A 192 14.55 14.99 -2.61
C ASP A 192 13.34 15.40 -3.46
N LEU A 193 12.83 14.46 -4.25
CA LEU A 193 11.64 14.65 -5.09
C LEU A 193 10.32 14.81 -4.28
N SER A 194 10.35 14.67 -2.95
CA SER A 194 9.24 15.01 -2.07
C SER A 194 9.32 16.44 -1.50
N SER A 195 10.46 17.13 -1.68
CA SER A 195 10.62 18.53 -1.31
C SER A 195 9.78 19.45 -2.20
N THR A 196 9.20 20.48 -1.60
CA THR A 196 8.48 21.54 -2.34
C THR A 196 9.37 22.23 -3.37
N THR A 197 10.67 22.36 -3.10
CA THR A 197 11.64 22.94 -4.03
C THR A 197 11.79 22.10 -5.30
N ALA A 198 11.81 20.77 -5.18
CA ALA A 198 11.88 19.88 -6.35
C ALA A 198 10.57 19.91 -7.16
N LEU A 199 9.42 20.00 -6.48
CA LEU A 199 8.11 20.17 -7.13
C LEU A 199 7.99 21.50 -7.88
N ASP A 200 8.56 22.59 -7.36
CA ASP A 200 8.47 23.90 -8.02
C ASP A 200 9.46 24.05 -9.19
N ILE A 201 10.63 23.41 -9.13
CA ILE A 201 11.53 23.26 -10.29
C ILE A 201 10.83 22.47 -11.40
N LEU A 202 10.22 21.32 -11.09
CA LEU A 202 9.48 20.51 -12.07
C LEU A 202 8.29 21.25 -12.71
N LYS A 203 7.66 22.22 -12.01
CA LYS A 203 6.60 23.06 -12.60
C LYS A 203 7.12 24.15 -13.52
N LEU A 204 8.33 24.66 -13.29
CA LEU A 204 8.99 25.65 -14.16
C LEU A 204 9.49 25.02 -15.47
N GLU A 205 9.72 23.71 -15.48
CA GLU A 205 10.34 22.99 -16.59
C GLU A 205 9.33 22.24 -17.49
N ILE A 206 8.05 22.26 -17.13
CA ILE A 206 6.94 21.89 -18.02
C ILE A 206 6.54 23.13 -18.83
N PRO A 207 6.76 23.18 -20.15
CA PRO A 207 6.22 24.27 -20.96
C PRO A 207 4.70 24.22 -20.93
N ILE A 208 4.08 25.33 -20.55
CA ILE A 208 2.64 25.54 -20.74
C ILE A 208 2.46 25.89 -22.22
N ASP A 209 2.23 24.87 -23.05
CA ASP A 209 1.78 25.09 -24.43
C ASP A 209 0.41 25.80 -24.42
N GLN A 210 0.38 27.01 -24.99
CA GLN A 210 -0.82 27.74 -25.43
C GLN A 210 -0.85 27.83 -26.96
#